data_AF-A0A496AIK6-F1
#
_entry.id   AF-A0A496AIK6-F1
#
_cell.length_a   1.000
_cell.length_b   1.000
_cell.length_c   1.000
_cell.angle_alpha   90.00
_cell.angle_beta   90.00
_cell.angle_gamma   90.00
#
_symmetry.space_group_name_H-M   'P 1'
#
loop_
_entity.id
_entity.type
_entity.pdbx_description
1 polymer ?
#
loop_
_entity_poly.entity_id
_entity_poly.type
_entity_poly.pdbx_seq_one_letter_code
_entity_poly.pdbx_strand_id
1 'polypeptide(L)'
;MGQTISRNNTNRFYSHIIGSGNRLIKQDVEKYGRDAFTLDILYQDITPELLDKYEIQAIKSYNTLAPNGYNLTHVGLGGNPSAETRRKKSEAQSKAQKIKKKKSPDSKDRIATSLKALLERNSITRYELAKNLDVSEYQIGRICNAIYVPSLDLLEDLADYFNVTTDHILGRK
;
A
#
# COMPACT_ATOMS: atom_id res chain seq x y z
N MET A 1 0.78 -23.44 16.91
CA MET A 1 2.11 -23.83 16.37
C MET A 1 2.51 -22.94 15.22
N GLY A 2 3.80 -22.67 15.06
CA GLY A 2 4.34 -21.94 13.92
C GLY A 2 5.87 -22.06 13.83
N GLN A 3 6.41 -21.97 12.63
CA GLN A 3 7.86 -21.99 12.39
C GLN A 3 8.48 -20.60 12.20
N THR A 4 9.79 -20.45 12.40
CA THR A 4 10.51 -19.22 12.06
C THR A 4 11.95 -19.55 11.64
N ILE A 5 12.41 -18.93 10.57
CA ILE A 5 13.81 -19.00 10.09
C ILE A 5 14.63 -17.78 10.51
N SER A 6 13.97 -16.78 11.10
CA SER A 6 14.66 -15.61 11.63
C SER A 6 15.40 -16.01 12.90
N ARG A 7 16.66 -15.56 13.04
CA ARG A 7 17.45 -15.72 14.27
C ARG A 7 16.77 -15.15 15.52
N ASN A 8 15.77 -14.28 15.34
CA ASN A 8 15.04 -13.64 16.43
C ASN A 8 13.58 -14.16 16.51
N ASN A 9 13.38 -15.27 17.23
CA ASN A 9 12.10 -15.98 17.33
C ASN A 9 10.99 -15.17 18.04
N THR A 10 11.38 -14.20 18.87
CA THR A 10 10.46 -13.38 19.67
C THR A 10 9.63 -12.42 18.82
N ASN A 11 10.18 -11.94 17.69
CA ASN A 11 9.51 -10.97 16.83
C ASN A 11 8.24 -11.54 16.16
N ARG A 12 8.26 -12.82 15.78
CA ARG A 12 7.09 -13.47 15.17
C ARG A 12 5.97 -13.68 16.20
N PHE A 13 6.33 -14.14 17.39
CA PHE A 13 5.38 -14.29 18.49
C PHE A 13 4.77 -12.94 18.87
N TYR A 14 5.60 -11.92 19.11
CA TYR A 14 5.13 -10.58 19.43
C TYR A 14 4.19 -10.02 18.36
N SER A 15 4.53 -10.20 17.07
CA SER A 15 3.68 -9.79 15.95
C SER A 15 2.28 -10.43 16.00
N HIS A 16 2.19 -11.70 16.40
CA HIS A 16 0.91 -12.37 16.57
C HIS A 16 0.13 -11.84 17.78
N ILE A 17 0.81 -11.59 18.91
CA ILE A 17 0.18 -11.07 20.13
C ILE A 17 -0.32 -9.63 19.95
N ILE A 18 0.33 -8.79 19.14
CA ILE A 18 -0.18 -7.45 18.81
C ILE A 18 -1.33 -7.47 17.77
N GLY A 19 -1.79 -8.65 17.35
CA GLY A 19 -2.97 -8.83 16.52
C GLY A 19 -2.70 -9.00 15.02
N SER A 20 -1.46 -9.33 14.62
CA SER A 20 -1.13 -9.58 13.21
C SER A 20 -1.20 -11.06 12.83
N GLY A 21 -1.58 -11.36 11.59
CA GLY A 21 -1.47 -12.68 10.97
C GLY A 21 -2.60 -13.66 11.26
N ASN A 22 -2.89 -14.01 12.53
CA ASN A 22 -3.89 -15.03 12.87
C ASN A 22 -5.10 -14.44 13.60
N ARG A 23 -6.26 -14.49 12.95
CA ARG A 23 -7.51 -13.95 13.50
C ARG A 23 -7.95 -14.62 14.81
N LEU A 24 -7.73 -15.92 14.97
CA LEU A 24 -8.13 -16.64 16.18
C LEU A 24 -7.27 -16.21 17.38
N ILE A 25 -5.95 -16.11 17.18
CA ILE A 25 -5.04 -15.61 18.22
C ILE A 25 -5.43 -14.18 18.59
N LYS A 26 -5.72 -13.32 17.60
CA LYS A 26 -6.15 -11.95 17.85
C LYS A 26 -7.41 -11.91 18.74
N GLN A 27 -8.43 -12.70 18.42
CA GLN A 27 -9.67 -12.74 19.17
C GLN A 27 -9.46 -13.19 20.62
N ASP A 28 -8.63 -14.21 20.84
CA ASP A 28 -8.37 -14.71 22.19
C ASP A 28 -7.44 -13.79 22.98
N VAL A 29 -6.49 -13.10 22.35
CA VAL A 29 -5.70 -12.03 22.99
C VAL A 29 -6.60 -10.86 23.44
N GLU A 30 -7.58 -10.48 22.61
CA GLU A 30 -8.57 -9.44 22.99
C GLU A 30 -9.44 -9.89 24.17
N LYS A 31 -9.72 -11.20 24.28
CA LYS A 31 -10.59 -11.75 25.31
C LYS A 31 -9.89 -12.01 26.65
N TYR A 32 -8.68 -12.55 26.62
CA TYR A 32 -7.96 -13.04 27.80
C TYR A 32 -6.74 -12.20 28.18
N GLY A 33 -6.36 -11.23 27.32
CA GLY A 33 -5.17 -10.41 27.51
C GLY A 33 -3.90 -11.09 27.01
N ARG A 34 -2.83 -10.30 26.88
CA ARG A 34 -1.54 -10.75 26.32
C ARG A 34 -0.79 -11.68 27.27
N ASP A 35 -0.92 -11.44 28.57
CA ASP A 35 -0.22 -12.19 29.62
C ASP A 35 -0.75 -13.64 29.76
N ALA A 36 -1.89 -13.96 29.14
CA ALA A 36 -2.44 -15.30 29.07
C ALA A 36 -1.72 -16.23 28.05
N PHE A 37 -0.73 -15.72 27.31
CA PHE A 37 -0.02 -16.46 26.26
C PHE A 37 1.46 -16.60 26.57
N THR A 38 1.99 -17.82 26.38
CA THR A 38 3.43 -18.14 26.50
C THR A 38 4.02 -18.56 25.16
N LEU A 39 5.35 -18.49 25.05
CA LEU A 39 6.12 -18.96 23.91
C LEU A 39 7.10 -20.04 24.35
N ASP A 40 6.90 -21.27 23.87
CA ASP A 40 7.81 -22.39 24.09
C ASP A 40 8.44 -22.84 22.76
N ILE A 41 9.77 -23.06 22.78
CA ILE A 41 10.52 -23.53 21.60
C ILE A 41 10.57 -25.06 21.63
N LEU A 42 9.91 -25.71 20.68
CA LEU A 42 9.85 -27.17 20.58
C LEU A 42 11.08 -27.79 19.89
N TYR A 43 11.61 -27.11 18.88
CA TYR A 43 12.76 -27.53 18.10
C TYR A 43 13.61 -26.30 17.75
N GLN A 44 14.93 -26.43 17.84
CA GLN A 44 15.91 -25.41 17.47
C GLN A 44 16.97 -25.99 16.52
N ASP A 45 17.71 -25.12 15.84
CA ASP A 45 18.82 -25.51 14.95
C ASP A 45 18.42 -26.51 13.85
N ILE A 46 17.17 -26.43 13.39
CA ILE A 46 16.59 -27.29 12.35
C ILE A 46 16.96 -26.74 10.98
N THR A 47 17.38 -27.61 10.07
CA THR A 47 17.65 -27.22 8.69
C THR A 47 16.36 -26.84 7.96
N PRO A 48 16.37 -25.88 7.03
CA PRO A 48 15.17 -25.44 6.32
C PRO A 48 14.37 -26.58 5.68
N GLU A 49 15.04 -27.64 5.23
CA GLU A 49 14.43 -28.81 4.58
C GLU A 49 13.59 -29.67 5.54
N LEU A 50 13.92 -29.64 6.84
CA LEU A 50 13.21 -30.39 7.87
C LEU A 50 12.16 -29.56 8.61
N LEU A 51 12.16 -28.24 8.41
CA LEU A 51 11.32 -27.30 9.16
C LEU A 51 9.82 -27.60 8.99
N ASP A 52 9.37 -27.74 7.74
CA ASP A 52 7.98 -28.04 7.43
C ASP A 52 7.54 -29.41 7.99
N LYS A 53 8.46 -30.40 7.96
CA LYS A 53 8.20 -31.74 8.50
C LYS A 53 7.94 -31.68 10.01
N TYR A 54 8.78 -30.96 10.75
CA TYR A 54 8.61 -30.81 12.20
C TYR A 54 7.38 -29.96 12.56
N GLU A 55 7.05 -28.94 11.77
CA GLU A 55 5.82 -28.15 11.97
C GLU A 55 4.57 -29.04 11.81
N ILE A 56 4.51 -29.84 10.73
CA ILE A 56 3.40 -30.77 10.49
C ILE A 56 3.30 -31.81 11.61
N GLN A 57 4.44 -32.36 12.05
CA GLN A 57 4.48 -33.32 13.14
C GLN A 57 3.96 -32.70 14.44
N ALA A 58 4.43 -31.49 14.80
CA ALA A 58 3.98 -30.79 16.00
C ALA A 58 2.48 -30.46 15.95
N ILE A 59 1.95 -29.97 14.82
CA ILE A 59 0.51 -29.68 14.68
C ILE A 59 -0.33 -30.94 14.93
N LYS A 60 0.12 -32.09 14.43
CA LYS A 60 -0.55 -33.38 14.64
C LYS A 60 -0.43 -33.86 16.09
N SER A 61 0.78 -33.89 16.63
CA SER A 61 1.05 -34.40 17.98
C SER A 61 0.35 -33.59 19.08
N TYR A 62 0.26 -32.27 18.91
CA TYR A 62 -0.38 -31.37 19.88
C TYR A 62 -1.84 -31.03 19.54
N ASN A 63 -2.40 -31.61 18.47
CA ASN A 63 -3.78 -31.37 18.03
C ASN A 63 -4.15 -29.87 17.95
N THR A 64 -3.29 -29.05 17.36
CA THR A 64 -3.44 -27.59 17.43
C THR A 64 -4.29 -26.99 16.31
N LEU A 65 -4.99 -27.81 15.55
CA LEU A 65 -5.93 -27.35 14.54
C LEU A 65 -7.20 -26.78 15.19
N ALA A 66 -7.77 -25.74 14.60
CA ALA A 66 -9.10 -25.29 14.97
C ALA A 66 -10.11 -26.45 14.81
N PRO A 67 -11.00 -26.69 15.81
CA PRO A 67 -11.32 -25.83 16.96
C PRO A 67 -10.42 -26.01 18.20
N ASN A 68 -9.54 -27.01 18.22
CA ASN A 68 -8.73 -27.37 19.40
C ASN A 68 -7.48 -26.48 19.57
N GLY A 69 -7.16 -25.63 18.59
CA GLY A 69 -6.08 -24.66 18.66
C GLY A 69 -6.14 -23.61 17.55
N TYR A 70 -5.01 -22.95 17.30
CA TYR A 70 -4.94 -21.77 16.44
C TYR A 70 -4.51 -22.06 14.99
N ASN A 71 -4.05 -23.27 14.67
CA ASN A 71 -3.66 -23.62 13.30
C ASN A 71 -4.92 -23.82 12.44
N LEU A 72 -5.01 -23.12 11.30
CA LEU A 72 -6.19 -23.21 10.42
C LEU A 72 -6.06 -24.35 9.39
N THR A 73 -4.83 -24.78 9.10
CA THR A 73 -4.51 -25.82 8.11
C THR A 73 -3.31 -26.63 8.59
N HIS A 74 -3.19 -27.88 8.13
CA HIS A 74 -2.03 -28.73 8.44
C HIS A 74 -0.72 -28.24 7.82
N VAL A 75 -0.82 -27.41 6.79
CA VAL A 75 0.30 -26.91 6.00
C VAL A 75 0.18 -25.40 5.99
N GLY A 76 1.24 -24.70 6.38
CA GLY A 76 1.38 -23.27 6.16
C GLY A 76 1.33 -22.95 4.68
N LEU A 77 0.14 -22.81 4.11
CA LEU A 77 -0.08 -22.23 2.79
C LEU A 77 0.21 -20.72 2.84
N GLY A 78 1.45 -20.35 3.16
CA GLY A 78 2.15 -19.32 2.41
C GLY A 78 2.48 -19.86 1.01
N GLY A 79 1.49 -20.47 0.34
CA GLY A 79 1.68 -21.29 -0.83
C GLY A 79 2.37 -20.44 -1.88
N ASN A 80 3.53 -20.90 -2.36
CA ASN A 80 3.99 -20.50 -3.68
C ASN A 80 2.83 -20.84 -4.62
N PRO A 81 2.10 -19.82 -5.14
CA PRO A 81 0.93 -20.10 -5.95
C PRO A 81 1.39 -20.92 -7.15
N SER A 82 0.61 -21.91 -7.55
CA SER A 82 0.88 -22.62 -8.82
C SER A 82 1.07 -21.59 -9.94
N ALA A 83 1.86 -21.92 -10.96
CA ALA A 83 2.10 -21.01 -12.08
C ALA A 83 0.78 -20.47 -12.66
N GLU A 84 -0.27 -21.29 -12.67
CA GLU A 84 -1.63 -20.95 -13.06
C GLU A 84 -2.30 -19.91 -12.13
N THR A 85 -2.20 -20.09 -10.82
CA THR A 85 -2.74 -19.15 -9.82
C THR A 85 -2.00 -17.81 -9.87
N ARG A 86 -0.67 -17.83 -10.07
CA ARG A 86 0.15 -16.63 -10.25
C ARG A 86 -0.22 -15.90 -11.55
N ARG A 87 -0.51 -16.63 -12.63
CA ARG A 87 -1.02 -16.09 -13.89
C ARG A 87 -2.38 -15.41 -13.72
N LYS A 88 -3.38 -16.12 -13.19
CA LYS A 88 -4.74 -15.59 -12.98
C LYS A 88 -4.75 -14.31 -12.12
N LYS A 89 -3.91 -14.28 -11.06
CA LYS A 89 -3.74 -13.10 -10.21
C LYS A 89 -3.06 -11.94 -10.94
N SER A 90 -2.02 -12.21 -11.73
CA SER A 90 -1.34 -11.20 -12.57
C SER A 90 -2.26 -10.63 -13.67
N GLU A 91 -3.06 -11.49 -14.30
CA GLU A 91 -4.05 -11.08 -15.30
C GLU A 91 -5.19 -10.25 -14.70
N ALA A 92 -5.67 -10.61 -13.51
CA ALA A 92 -6.66 -9.82 -12.77
C ALA A 92 -6.09 -8.46 -12.32
N GLN A 93 -4.84 -8.43 -11.82
CA GLN A 93 -4.17 -7.20 -11.40
C GLN A 93 -3.88 -6.26 -12.57
N SER A 94 -3.42 -6.80 -13.71
CA SER A 94 -3.17 -6.01 -14.93
C SER A 94 -4.46 -5.48 -15.56
N LYS A 95 -5.56 -6.25 -15.53
CA LYS A 95 -6.89 -5.76 -15.92
C LYS A 95 -7.38 -4.64 -14.98
N ALA A 96 -7.24 -4.78 -13.67
CA ALA A 96 -7.59 -3.74 -12.70
C ALA A 96 -6.74 -2.46 -12.85
N GLN A 97 -5.44 -2.60 -13.16
CA GLN A 97 -4.56 -1.48 -13.50
C GLN A 97 -4.96 -0.79 -14.81
N LYS A 98 -5.32 -1.56 -15.84
CA LYS A 98 -5.84 -1.03 -17.12
C LYS A 98 -7.17 -0.29 -16.92
N ILE A 99 -8.04 -0.78 -16.04
CA ILE A 99 -9.31 -0.12 -15.68
C ILE A 99 -9.06 1.19 -14.92
N LYS A 100 -8.09 1.23 -13.98
CA LYS A 100 -7.70 2.48 -13.29
C LYS A 100 -7.12 3.54 -14.25
N LYS A 101 -6.35 3.14 -15.27
CA LYS A 101 -5.81 4.06 -16.30
C LYS A 101 -6.87 4.59 -17.28
N LYS A 102 -8.07 3.99 -17.32
CA LYS A 102 -9.16 4.41 -18.21
C LYS A 102 -10.18 5.35 -17.55
N LYS A 103 -9.93 5.77 -16.31
CA LYS A 103 -10.71 6.83 -15.65
C LYS A 103 -10.38 8.16 -16.36
N SER A 104 -11.42 8.95 -16.65
CA SER A 104 -11.28 10.35 -17.08
C SER A 104 -10.13 11.04 -16.32
N PRO A 105 -9.26 11.84 -16.96
CA PRO A 105 -8.20 12.57 -16.27
C PRO A 105 -8.79 13.25 -15.04
N ASP A 106 -8.16 13.05 -13.88
CA ASP A 106 -8.57 13.67 -12.63
C ASP A 106 -8.58 15.20 -12.87
N SER A 107 -9.38 15.95 -12.10
CA SER A 107 -9.36 17.42 -12.17
C SER A 107 -7.94 17.97 -12.01
N LYS A 108 -7.09 17.29 -11.23
CA LYS A 108 -5.66 17.60 -11.10
C LYS A 108 -4.87 17.43 -12.39
N ASP A 109 -5.11 16.35 -13.14
CA ASP A 109 -4.41 16.07 -14.41
C ASP A 109 -4.76 17.12 -15.46
N ARG A 110 -6.03 17.55 -15.51
CA ARG A 110 -6.49 18.60 -16.42
C ARG A 110 -5.83 19.95 -16.12
N ILE A 111 -5.82 20.35 -14.85
CA ILE A 111 -5.16 21.59 -14.41
C ILE A 111 -3.67 21.54 -14.72
N ALA A 112 -3.00 20.44 -14.40
CA ALA A 112 -1.58 20.26 -14.68
C ALA A 112 -1.27 20.37 -16.18
N THR A 113 -2.10 19.77 -17.03
CA THR A 113 -1.94 19.82 -18.49
C THR A 113 -2.17 21.24 -19.02
N SER A 114 -3.24 21.91 -18.58
CA SER A 114 -3.55 23.29 -18.99
C SER A 114 -2.44 24.26 -18.59
N LEU A 115 -1.98 24.19 -17.34
CA LEU A 115 -0.93 25.07 -16.84
C LEU A 115 0.40 24.86 -17.56
N LYS A 116 0.78 23.61 -17.86
CA LYS A 116 1.98 23.31 -18.66
C LYS A 116 1.89 23.90 -20.07
N ALA A 117 0.74 23.76 -20.73
CA ALA A 117 0.52 24.31 -22.05
C ALA A 117 0.60 25.85 -22.05
N LEU A 118 0.11 26.51 -20.99
CA LEU A 118 0.21 27.96 -20.84
C LEU A 118 1.66 28.42 -20.61
N LEU A 119 2.43 27.71 -19.78
CA LEU A 119 3.86 27.98 -19.59
C LEU A 119 4.63 27.88 -20.92
N GLU A 120 4.40 26.80 -21.68
CA GLU A 120 5.03 26.59 -22.99
C GLU A 120 4.64 27.65 -24.01
N ARG A 121 3.33 27.94 -24.15
CA ARG A 121 2.81 28.93 -25.11
C ARG A 121 3.33 30.33 -24.85
N ASN A 122 3.51 30.70 -23.58
CA ASN A 122 4.03 32.01 -23.20
C ASN A 122 5.57 32.03 -23.08
N SER A 123 6.24 30.88 -23.24
CA SER A 123 7.70 30.74 -23.05
C SER A 123 8.17 31.17 -21.65
N ILE A 124 7.35 30.90 -20.63
CA ILE A 124 7.58 31.30 -19.24
C ILE A 124 7.99 30.07 -18.42
N THR A 125 8.94 30.25 -17.52
CA THR A 125 9.37 29.18 -16.60
C THR A 125 8.48 29.10 -15.36
N ARG A 126 8.43 27.95 -14.68
CA ARG A 126 7.72 27.82 -13.39
C ARG A 126 8.23 28.81 -12.35
N TYR A 127 9.54 29.07 -12.35
CA TYR A 127 10.18 30.01 -11.44
C TYR A 127 9.71 31.44 -11.69
N GLU A 128 9.63 31.85 -12.96
CA GLU A 128 9.16 33.18 -13.34
C GLU A 128 7.68 33.36 -13.02
N LEU A 129 6.84 32.37 -13.32
CA LEU A 129 5.44 32.37 -12.90
C LEU A 129 5.31 32.51 -11.37
N ALA A 130 6.04 31.68 -10.63
CA ALA A 130 6.01 31.69 -9.17
C ALA A 130 6.43 33.05 -8.58
N LYS A 131 7.46 33.66 -9.15
CA LYS A 131 7.95 34.98 -8.75
C LYS A 131 6.92 36.09 -9.03
N ASN A 132 6.23 36.04 -10.16
CA ASN A 132 5.22 37.04 -10.52
C ASN A 132 3.94 36.94 -9.67
N LEU A 133 3.62 35.73 -9.19
CA LEU A 133 2.46 35.48 -8.33
C LEU A 133 2.79 35.52 -6.82
N ASP A 134 4.03 35.85 -6.45
CA ASP A 134 4.53 35.82 -5.07
C ASP A 134 4.26 34.48 -4.33
N VAL A 135 4.45 33.37 -5.05
CA VAL A 135 4.33 32.01 -4.51
C VAL A 135 5.64 31.23 -4.64
N SER A 136 5.75 30.12 -3.91
CA SER A 136 6.91 29.24 -4.03
C SER A 136 6.91 28.49 -5.37
N GLU A 137 8.08 28.37 -6.03
CA GLU A 137 8.23 27.55 -7.25
C GLU A 137 7.81 26.10 -7.00
N TYR A 138 8.03 25.61 -5.77
CA TYR A 138 7.56 24.30 -5.33
C TYR A 138 6.04 24.13 -5.45
N GLN A 139 5.26 25.15 -5.10
CA GLN A 139 3.80 25.11 -5.21
C GLN A 139 3.35 24.98 -6.67
N ILE A 140 3.94 25.77 -7.58
CA ILE A 140 3.72 25.64 -9.03
C ILE A 140 4.14 24.25 -9.53
N GLY A 141 5.29 23.75 -9.08
CA GLY A 141 5.78 22.41 -9.41
C GLY A 141 4.81 21.30 -9.01
N ARG A 142 4.17 21.41 -7.84
CA ARG A 142 3.15 20.44 -7.39
C ARG A 142 1.88 20.47 -8.24
N ILE A 143 1.47 21.65 -8.72
CA ILE A 143 0.33 21.79 -9.64
C ILE A 143 0.68 21.13 -10.97
N CYS A 144 1.83 21.48 -11.57
CA CYS A 144 2.30 20.90 -12.83
C CYS A 144 2.47 19.37 -12.78
N ASN A 145 2.73 18.80 -11.60
CA ASN A 145 2.86 17.36 -11.40
C ASN A 145 1.54 16.66 -11.00
N ALA A 146 0.40 17.35 -11.05
CA ALA A 146 -0.92 16.84 -10.67
C ALA A 146 -1.00 16.33 -9.20
N ILE A 147 -0.12 16.84 -8.33
CA ILE A 147 -0.08 16.46 -6.91
C ILE A 147 -1.09 17.30 -6.10
N TYR A 148 -1.28 18.56 -6.52
CA TYR A 148 -2.01 19.59 -5.78
C TYR A 148 -3.01 20.33 -6.67
N VAL A 149 -4.16 20.68 -6.11
CA VAL A 149 -5.15 21.58 -6.72
C VAL A 149 -4.93 22.96 -6.10
N PRO A 150 -4.75 24.03 -6.89
CA PRO A 150 -4.62 25.39 -6.35
C PRO A 150 -5.86 25.79 -5.54
N SER A 151 -5.67 26.70 -4.57
CA SER A 151 -6.79 27.41 -3.96
C SER A 151 -7.54 28.25 -5.01
N LEU A 152 -8.74 28.72 -4.67
CA LEU A 152 -9.50 29.61 -5.55
C LEU A 152 -8.71 30.89 -5.87
N ASP A 153 -8.11 31.52 -4.85
CA ASP A 153 -7.31 32.73 -5.01
C ASP A 153 -6.15 32.51 -6.01
N LEU A 154 -5.36 31.44 -5.83
CA LEU A 154 -4.26 31.11 -6.74
C LEU A 154 -4.77 30.72 -8.14
N LEU A 155 -5.97 30.15 -8.25
CA LEU A 155 -6.58 29.84 -9.54
C LEU A 155 -6.98 31.12 -10.29
N GLU A 156 -7.51 32.12 -9.59
CA GLU A 156 -7.83 33.45 -10.11
C GLU A 156 -6.55 34.18 -10.51
N ASP A 157 -5.52 34.18 -9.65
CA ASP A 157 -4.20 34.77 -9.96
C ASP A 157 -3.57 34.16 -11.23
N LEU A 158 -3.66 32.84 -11.39
CA LEU A 158 -3.20 32.15 -12.60
C LEU A 158 -4.01 32.56 -13.84
N ALA A 159 -5.32 32.68 -13.70
CA ALA A 159 -6.20 33.06 -14.79
C ALA A 159 -5.91 34.49 -15.25
N ASP A 160 -5.76 35.43 -14.32
CA ASP A 160 -5.44 36.82 -14.57
C ASP A 160 -4.05 36.98 -15.20
N TYR A 161 -3.04 36.26 -14.67
CA TYR A 161 -1.68 36.31 -15.20
C TYR A 161 -1.60 35.87 -16.67
N PHE A 162 -2.32 34.81 -17.03
CA PHE A 162 -2.34 34.31 -18.41
C PHE A 162 -3.41 34.97 -19.29
N ASN A 163 -4.20 35.90 -18.73
CA ASN A 163 -5.35 36.52 -19.39
C ASN A 163 -6.33 35.49 -20.00
N VAL A 164 -6.70 34.50 -19.18
CA VAL A 164 -7.64 33.43 -19.51
C VAL A 164 -8.70 33.29 -18.42
N THR A 165 -9.74 32.48 -18.64
CA THR A 165 -10.72 32.19 -17.60
C THR A 165 -10.21 31.11 -16.64
N THR A 166 -10.75 31.08 -15.41
CA THR A 166 -10.48 30.00 -14.45
C THR A 166 -10.90 28.63 -15.01
N ASP A 167 -11.98 28.55 -15.80
CA ASP A 167 -12.39 27.33 -16.50
C ASP A 167 -11.31 26.82 -17.47
N HIS A 168 -10.61 27.72 -18.17
CA HIS A 168 -9.49 27.35 -19.02
C HIS A 168 -8.36 26.72 -18.19
N ILE A 169 -8.02 27.29 -17.03
CA ILE A 169 -7.02 26.70 -16.11
C ILE A 169 -7.49 25.32 -15.60
N LEU A 170 -8.79 25.15 -15.33
CA LEU A 170 -9.39 23.86 -14.95
C LEU A 170 -9.44 22.83 -16.09
N GLY A 171 -9.06 23.21 -17.31
CA GLY A 171 -9.13 22.36 -18.49
C GLY A 171 -10.57 22.04 -18.90
N ARG A 172 -11.51 22.95 -18.62
CA ARG A 172 -12.89 22.93 -19.09
C ARG A 172 -12.98 23.80 -20.36
N LYS A 173 -13.78 23.36 -21.33
CA LYS A 173 -14.03 24.11 -22.57
C LYS A 173 -15.09 25.16 -22.33
#